data_AF-A0A2K3JK79-F1
#
_entry.id   AF-A0A2K3JK79-F1
#
_cell.length_a   1.000
_cell.length_b   1.000
_cell.length_c   1.000
_cell.angle_alpha   90.00
_cell.angle_beta   90.00
_cell.angle_gamma   90.00
#
_symmetry.space_group_name_H-M   'P 1'
#
loop_
_entity.id
_entity.type
_entity.pdbx_description
1 polymer ?
#
loop_
_entity_poly.entity_id
_entity_poly.type
_entity_poly.pdbx_seq_one_letter_code
_entity_poly.pdbx_strand_id
1 'polypeptide(L)'
;SKVPDVKSVISKASGATADIYVEQGDKIRFGNLYIEVRATPGHTLGCLTYVTGDGPDQPQPRMAFTGDTLLIRGCGRTDFQGGSSENLYKSVHSQ
;
A
#
# COMPACT_ATOMS: atom_id res chain seq x y z
N SER A 1 -19.57 -4.10 16.29
CA SER A 1 -18.96 -3.19 17.28
C SER A 1 -17.51 -2.99 16.91
N LYS A 2 -16.93 -1.79 17.11
CA LYS A 2 -15.47 -1.63 16.98
C LYS A 2 -14.78 -2.45 18.07
N VAL A 3 -13.71 -3.15 17.74
CA VAL A 3 -12.82 -3.72 18.75
C VAL A 3 -12.10 -2.55 19.41
N PRO A 4 -12.16 -2.41 20.75
CA PRO A 4 -11.44 -1.34 21.45
C PRO A 4 -9.97 -1.30 21.02
N ASP A 5 -9.42 -0.10 20.87
CA ASP A 5 -8.02 0.18 20.52
C ASP A 5 -7.56 -0.20 19.10
N VAL A 6 -8.38 -0.87 18.29
CA VAL A 6 -8.09 -1.11 16.87
C VAL A 6 -8.30 0.18 16.06
N LYS A 7 -7.28 0.56 15.28
CA LYS A 7 -7.29 1.72 14.40
C LYS A 7 -7.34 1.31 12.94
N SER A 8 -8.27 1.88 12.19
CA SER A 8 -8.29 1.81 10.72
C SER A 8 -7.16 2.66 10.13
N VAL A 9 -6.52 2.14 9.07
CA VAL A 9 -5.39 2.78 8.39
C VAL A 9 -5.69 2.84 6.90
N ILE A 10 -5.49 4.00 6.26
CA ILE A 10 -5.66 4.14 4.82
C ILE A 10 -4.69 5.17 4.23
N SER A 11 -4.49 5.11 2.91
CA SER A 11 -3.75 6.15 2.19
C SER A 11 -4.41 7.51 2.33
N LYS A 12 -3.63 8.53 2.68
CA LYS A 12 -4.12 9.93 2.67
C LYS A 12 -4.62 10.34 1.28
N ALA A 13 -3.97 9.86 0.22
CA ALA A 13 -4.32 10.16 -1.17
C ALA A 13 -5.64 9.52 -1.62
N SER A 14 -6.21 8.58 -0.84
CA SER A 14 -7.49 7.95 -1.18
C SER A 14 -8.71 8.85 -0.98
N GLY A 15 -8.60 9.88 -0.12
CA GLY A 15 -9.72 10.73 0.26
C GLY A 15 -10.80 10.04 1.13
N ALA A 16 -10.59 8.78 1.54
CA ALA A 16 -11.48 8.06 2.43
C ALA A 16 -11.29 8.48 3.90
N THR A 17 -12.18 8.05 4.79
CA THR A 17 -12.07 8.29 6.24
C THR A 17 -11.41 7.10 6.95
N ALA A 18 -10.41 7.38 7.80
CA ALA A 18 -9.78 6.40 8.69
C ALA A 18 -9.27 7.05 9.98
N ASP A 19 -8.89 6.23 10.96
CA ASP A 19 -8.29 6.69 12.23
C ASP A 19 -6.83 7.15 12.02
N ILE A 20 -6.12 6.56 11.05
CA ILE A 20 -4.74 6.89 10.67
C ILE A 20 -4.64 7.01 9.14
N TYR A 21 -3.99 8.07 8.68
CA TYR A 21 -3.60 8.25 7.28
C TYR A 21 -2.11 7.97 7.11
N VAL A 22 -1.74 7.29 6.03
CA VAL A 22 -0.34 6.98 5.67
C VAL A 22 0.01 7.45 4.26
N GLU A 23 1.30 7.71 4.04
CA GLU A 23 1.89 8.19 2.79
C GLU A 23 3.19 7.41 2.45
N GLN A 24 3.77 7.66 1.27
CA GLN A 24 5.05 7.06 0.84
C GLN A 24 6.12 7.21 1.93
N GLY A 25 6.80 6.11 2.26
CA GLY A 25 7.93 6.08 3.19
C GLY A 25 7.55 5.88 4.66
N ASP A 26 6.26 5.94 5.00
CA ASP A 26 5.80 5.62 6.35
C ASP A 26 6.11 4.15 6.71
N LYS A 27 6.24 3.89 8.01
CA LYS A 27 6.44 2.54 8.56
C LYS A 27 5.40 2.25 9.62
N ILE A 28 4.59 1.22 9.42
CA ILE A 28 3.62 0.73 10.41
C ILE A 28 4.28 -0.38 11.21
N ARG A 29 4.39 -0.21 12.54
CA ARG A 29 5.08 -1.13 13.44
C ARG A 29 4.10 -1.99 14.24
N PHE A 30 4.43 -3.27 14.41
CA PHE A 30 3.69 -4.20 15.26
C PHE A 30 4.65 -5.24 15.85
N GLY A 31 4.83 -5.20 17.17
CA GLY A 31 5.92 -5.92 17.83
C GLY A 31 7.28 -5.49 17.26
N ASN A 32 8.12 -6.46 16.93
CA ASN A 32 9.44 -6.22 16.31
C ASN A 32 9.37 -6.09 14.78
N LEU A 33 8.19 -6.23 14.20
CA LEU A 33 7.98 -6.17 12.76
C LEU A 33 7.55 -4.77 12.33
N TYR A 34 7.85 -4.43 11.09
CA TYR A 34 7.27 -3.27 10.45
C TYR A 34 6.97 -3.53 8.97
N ILE A 35 6.00 -2.79 8.44
CA ILE A 35 5.71 -2.72 7.01
C ILE A 35 5.98 -1.31 6.50
N GLU A 36 6.75 -1.21 5.42
CA GLU A 36 6.97 0.01 4.64
C GLU A 36 5.75 0.31 3.78
N VAL A 37 5.37 1.57 3.75
CA VAL A 37 4.32 2.07 2.88
C VAL A 37 4.94 2.60 1.60
N ARG A 38 4.54 2.06 0.45
CA ARG A 38 4.91 2.59 -0.86
C ARG A 38 3.68 3.01 -1.64
N ALA A 39 3.65 4.24 -2.10
CA ALA A 39 2.67 4.75 -3.02
C ALA A 39 2.82 4.07 -4.38
N THR A 40 1.75 3.40 -4.80
CA THR A 40 1.66 2.71 -6.08
C THR A 40 0.38 3.11 -6.82
N PRO A 41 0.14 4.42 -7.03
CA PRO A 41 -1.07 4.90 -7.68
C PRO A 41 -1.15 4.39 -9.13
N GLY A 42 -2.37 4.19 -9.61
CA GLY A 42 -2.60 3.73 -10.98
C GLY A 42 -3.95 3.07 -11.14
N HIS A 43 -4.24 2.06 -10.30
CA HIS A 43 -5.60 1.51 -10.21
C HIS A 43 -6.56 2.54 -9.61
N THR A 44 -6.16 3.16 -8.49
CA THR A 44 -6.76 4.38 -7.94
C THR A 44 -5.66 5.38 -7.60
N LEU A 45 -6.01 6.63 -7.31
CA LEU A 45 -5.08 7.64 -6.79
C LEU A 45 -4.51 7.29 -5.40
N GLY A 46 -5.25 6.48 -4.63
CA GLY A 46 -4.91 6.14 -3.25
C GLY A 46 -4.19 4.81 -3.06
N CYS A 47 -3.85 4.08 -4.13
CA CYS A 47 -3.23 2.76 -4.03
C CYS A 47 -1.86 2.82 -3.33
N LEU A 48 -1.66 1.88 -2.41
CA LEU A 48 -0.41 1.63 -1.71
C LEU A 48 -0.04 0.16 -1.84
N THR A 49 1.26 -0.12 -1.84
CA THR A 49 1.84 -1.44 -1.60
C THR A 49 2.50 -1.43 -0.23
N TYR A 50 2.14 -2.38 0.62
CA TYR A 50 2.80 -2.58 1.91
C TYR A 50 3.90 -3.65 1.77
N VAL A 51 5.12 -3.35 2.19
CA VAL A 51 6.26 -4.29 2.06
C VAL A 51 6.84 -4.57 3.44
N THR A 52 7.04 -5.84 3.82
CA THR A 52 7.73 -6.17 5.07
C THR A 52 9.11 -5.51 5.12
N GLY A 53 9.57 -5.12 6.31
CA GLY A 53 10.82 -4.38 6.46
C GLY A 53 12.06 -5.07 5.86
N ASP A 54 13.09 -4.28 5.58
CA ASP A 54 14.37 -4.71 4.99
C ASP A 54 15.49 -4.99 6.02
N GLY A 55 15.18 -4.87 7.31
CA GLY A 55 16.14 -5.09 8.40
C GLY A 55 16.49 -6.57 8.62
N PRO A 56 17.58 -6.83 9.38
CA PRO A 56 18.06 -8.20 9.63
C PRO A 56 17.05 -9.07 10.39
N ASP A 57 16.23 -8.47 11.25
CA ASP A 57 15.22 -9.16 12.06
C ASP A 57 13.81 -9.14 11.41
N GLN A 58 13.73 -8.89 10.10
CA GLN A 58 12.47 -8.85 9.34
C GLN A 58 12.29 -10.12 8.48
N PRO A 59 11.06 -10.43 8.03
CA PRO A 59 10.78 -11.62 7.21
C PRO A 59 11.62 -11.69 5.93
N GLN A 60 12.14 -12.89 5.64
CA GLN A 60 12.87 -13.21 4.41
C GLN A 60 12.29 -14.48 3.75
N PRO A 61 11.97 -14.46 2.44
CA PRO A 61 12.03 -13.31 1.56
C PRO A 61 11.05 -12.21 1.99
N ARG A 62 11.32 -10.96 1.60
CA ARG A 62 10.38 -9.86 1.82
C ARG A 62 9.05 -10.17 1.13
N MET A 63 7.96 -9.73 1.74
CA MET A 63 6.61 -9.88 1.21
C MET A 63 6.07 -8.51 0.80
N ALA A 64 5.39 -8.44 -0.35
CA ALA A 64 4.71 -7.25 -0.83
C ALA A 64 3.20 -7.53 -0.96
N PHE A 65 2.40 -6.71 -0.30
CA PHE A 65 0.94 -6.71 -0.40
C PHE A 65 0.54 -5.61 -1.38
N THR A 66 0.32 -5.98 -2.64
CA THR A 66 0.26 -5.06 -3.79
C THR A 66 -1.11 -4.49 -4.09
N GLY A 67 -2.16 -4.92 -3.36
CA GLY A 67 -3.54 -4.61 -3.70
C GLY A 67 -3.84 -4.92 -5.17
N ASP A 68 -4.58 -4.05 -5.83
CA ASP A 68 -4.88 -4.17 -7.26
C ASP A 68 -3.82 -3.52 -8.18
N THR A 69 -2.72 -2.98 -7.63
CA THR A 69 -1.64 -2.43 -8.46
C THR A 69 -0.96 -3.55 -9.27
N LEU A 70 -0.71 -4.69 -8.63
CA LEU A 70 -0.14 -5.88 -9.28
C LEU A 70 -0.89 -7.12 -8.82
N LEU A 71 -1.46 -7.84 -9.79
CA LEU A 71 -2.08 -9.13 -9.60
C LEU A 71 -1.17 -10.23 -10.16
N ILE A 72 -1.42 -11.48 -9.76
CA ILE A 72 -0.71 -12.62 -10.34
C ILE A 72 -1.09 -12.71 -11.82
N ARG A 73 -0.12 -12.41 -12.70
CA ARG A 73 -0.30 -12.35 -14.16
C ARG A 73 -1.33 -11.31 -14.61
N GLY A 74 -1.49 -10.22 -13.87
CA GLY A 74 -2.40 -9.13 -14.24
C GLY A 74 -2.19 -7.85 -13.43
N CYS A 75 -3.10 -6.89 -13.62
CA CYS A 75 -3.19 -5.69 -12.82
C CYS A 75 -4.65 -5.20 -12.80
N GLY A 76 -4.99 -4.36 -11.83
CA GLY A 76 -6.30 -3.73 -11.74
C GLY A 76 -6.58 -2.81 -12.91
N ARG A 77 -7.86 -2.60 -13.20
CA ARG A 77 -8.32 -1.63 -14.21
C ARG A 77 -7.91 -0.20 -13.84
N THR A 78 -7.86 0.71 -14.81
CA THR A 78 -7.34 2.09 -14.60
C THR A 78 -8.26 3.19 -15.12
N ASP A 79 -9.52 2.86 -15.40
CA ASP A 79 -10.51 3.73 -16.05
C ASP A 79 -11.56 4.32 -15.08
N PHE A 80 -11.41 4.08 -13.77
CA PHE A 80 -12.27 4.61 -12.70
C PHE A 80 -11.41 5.16 -11.55
N GLN A 81 -12.03 5.84 -10.58
CA GLN A 81 -11.41 6.24 -9.29
C GLN A 81 -10.10 7.06 -9.43
N GLY A 82 -10.00 7.84 -10.51
CA GLY A 82 -8.79 8.61 -10.85
C GLY A 82 -7.62 7.75 -11.31
N GLY A 83 -7.88 6.55 -11.83
CA GLY A 83 -6.87 5.65 -12.36
C GLY A 83 -6.13 6.21 -13.58
N SER A 84 -4.94 5.68 -13.81
CA SER A 84 -4.08 6.00 -14.95
C SER A 84 -3.18 4.81 -15.27
N SER A 85 -3.28 4.28 -16.48
CA SER A 85 -2.44 3.16 -16.94
C SER A 85 -0.95 3.54 -16.98
N GLU A 86 -0.64 4.79 -17.31
CA GLU A 86 0.73 5.32 -17.29
C GLU A 86 1.29 5.32 -15.87
N ASN A 87 0.52 5.83 -14.90
CA ASN A 87 0.93 5.83 -13.50
C ASN A 87 1.03 4.42 -12.95
N LEU A 88 0.10 3.53 -13.30
CA LEU A 88 0.16 2.12 -12.89
C LEU A 88 1.44 1.45 -13.38
N TYR A 89 1.79 1.65 -14.66
CA TYR A 89 2.99 1.10 -15.25
C TYR A 89 4.25 1.62 -14.55
N LYS A 90 4.36 2.95 -14.34
CA LYS A 90 5.47 3.56 -13.59
C LYS A 90 5.54 3.00 -12.16
N SER A 91 4.42 3.00 -11.45
CA SER A 91 4.29 2.49 -10.08
C SER A 91 4.77 1.06 -9.96
N VAL A 92 4.50 0.17 -10.91
CA VAL A 92 4.98 -1.23 -10.84
C VAL A 92 6.49 -1.35 -11.05
N HIS A 93 7.09 -0.50 -11.88
CA HIS A 93 8.49 -0.64 -12.32
C HIS A 93 9.49 0.26 -11.57
N SER A 94 9.04 1.18 -10.72
CA SER A 94 9.90 2.17 -10.05
C SER A 94 9.84 2.13 -8.51
N GLN A 95 9.50 0.97 -7.93
CA GLN A 95 9.42 0.80 -6.46
C GLN A 95 10.76 0.54 -5.82
#